data_AF-L9WCX4-F1
#
_entry.id   AF-L9WCX4-F1
#
_cell.length_a   1.000
_cell.length_b   1.000
_cell.length_c   1.000
_cell.angle_alpha   90.00
_cell.angle_beta   90.00
_cell.angle_gamma   90.00
#
_symmetry.space_group_name_H-M   'P 1'
#
loop_
_entity.id
_entity.type
_entity.pdbx_description
1 polymer ?
#
loop_
_entity_poly.entity_id
_entity_poly.type
_entity_poly.pdbx_seq_one_letter_code
_entity_poly.pdbx_strand_id
1 'polypeptide(L)' 'MKAENVMVRHDDGLYLAYYIGDDAPLLEGMAATHEGAIGALLHEWKRYWTVIDASAECAVVV' A
#
# COMPACT_ATOMS: atom_id res chain seq x y z
N MET A 1 8.26 0.43 0.34
CA MET A 1 7.48 1.68 0.21
C MET A 1 8.37 2.84 0.59
N LYS A 2 8.49 3.87 -0.25
CA LYS A 2 9.17 5.11 0.12
C LYS A 2 8.16 6.07 0.74
N ALA A 3 8.53 6.76 1.82
CA ALA A 3 7.62 7.67 2.52
C ALA A 3 7.18 8.86 1.65
N GLU A 4 8.05 9.33 0.75
CA GLU A 4 7.76 10.40 -0.22
C GLU A 4 6.66 10.03 -1.24
N ASN A 5 6.38 8.73 -1.40
CA ASN A 5 5.36 8.21 -2.30
C ASN A 5 4.02 7.94 -1.60
N VAL A 6 3.81 8.51 -0.40
CA VAL A 6 2.54 8.39 0.33
C VAL A 6 1.85 9.74 0.37
N MET A 7 0.61 9.78 -0.12
CA MET A 7 -0.26 10.94 0.01
C MET A 7 -1.41 10.60 0.96
N VAL A 8 -1.66 11.46 1.94
CA VAL A 8 -2.80 11.31 2.86
C VAL A 8 -3.78 12.46 2.64
N ARG A 9 -5.06 12.13 2.42
CA ARG A 9 -6.17 13.07 2.35
C ARG A 9 -7.11 12.83 3.51
N HIS A 10 -7.77 13.89 3.96
CA HIS A 10 -8.82 13.80 4.97
C HIS A 10 -10.13 14.23 4.31
N ASP A 11 -11.12 13.33 4.34
CA ASP A 11 -12.43 13.54 3.75
C ASP A 11 -13.51 12.93 4.65
N ASP A 12 -14.57 13.69 4.91
CA ASP A 12 -15.72 13.28 5.73
C ASP A 12 -15.37 12.59 7.08
N GLY A 13 -14.35 13.09 7.78
CA GLY A 13 -13.92 12.54 9.08
C GLY A 13 -13.09 11.26 8.99
N LEU A 14 -12.72 10.84 7.78
CA LEU A 14 -11.85 9.70 7.51
C LEU A 14 -10.54 10.16 6.89
N TYR A 15 -9.47 9.45 7.20
CA TYR A 15 -8.18 9.58 6.55
C TYR A 15 -8.03 8.50 5.49
N LEU A 16 -7.63 8.92 4.30
CA LEU A 16 -7.36 8.09 3.14
C LEU A 16 -5.88 8.25 2.79
N ALA A 17 -5.11 7.18 2.91
CA ALA A 17 -3.70 7.13 2.53
C ALA A 17 -3.55 6.38 1.20
N TYR A 18 -2.83 6.97 0.26
CA TYR A 18 -2.61 6.42 -1.08
C TYR A 18 -1.12 6.25 -1.34
N TYR A 19 -0.75 5.16 -2.01
CA TYR A 19 0.55 5.04 -2.65
C TYR A 19 0.50 5.68 -4.04
N ILE A 20 1.44 6.57 -4.34
CA ILE A 20 1.51 7.32 -5.60
C ILE A 20 2.80 7.03 -6.40
N GLY A 21 3.56 6.01 -6.00
CA GLY A 21 4.70 5.53 -6.80
C GLY A 21 4.26 4.71 -8.01
N ASP A 22 5.17 4.56 -8.96
CA ASP A 22 4.96 3.86 -10.24
C ASP A 22 5.34 2.37 -10.20
N ASP A 23 5.94 1.90 -9.10
CA ASP A 23 6.41 0.53 -8.88
C ASP A 23 5.35 -0.41 -8.29
N ALA A 24 4.14 0.10 -8.04
CA ALA A 24 3.01 -0.67 -7.55
C ALA A 24 1.70 -0.17 -8.18
N PRO A 25 0.65 -1.01 -8.24
CA PRO A 25 -0.69 -0.52 -8.56
C PRO A 25 -1.15 0.50 -7.51
N LEU A 26 -2.29 1.14 -7.77
CA LEU A 26 -2.93 2.01 -6.78
C LEU A 26 -3.24 1.18 -5.52
N LEU A 27 -2.53 1.48 -4.44
CA LEU A 27 -2.77 0.92 -3.11
C LEU A 27 -3.33 2.03 -2.22
N GLU A 28 -4.33 1.68 -1.41
CA GLU A 28 -4.97 2.62 -0.51
C GLU A 28 -5.24 2.01 0.86
N GLY A 29 -5.33 2.87 1.88
CA GLY A 29 -5.68 2.54 3.24
C GLY A 29 -6.58 3.60 3.84
N MET A 30 -7.59 3.18 4.61
CA MET A 30 -8.57 4.08 5.19
C MET A 30 -8.73 3.83 6.68
N ALA A 31 -8.77 4.89 7.48
CA ALA A 31 -9.09 4.81 8.91
C ALA A 31 -9.61 6.14 9.46
N ALA A 32 -10.17 6.09 10.67
CA ALA A 32 -10.58 7.30 11.41
C ALA A 32 -9.41 8.16 11.92
N THR A 33 -8.17 7.66 11.84
CA THR A 33 -6.97 8.40 12.25
C THR A 33 -5.93 8.39 11.13
N HIS A 34 -5.10 9.44 11.09
CA HIS A 34 -4.02 9.57 10.11
C HIS A 34 -3.06 8.38 10.16
N GLU A 35 -2.61 8.01 11.36
CA GLU A 35 -1.72 6.87 11.57
C GLU A 35 -2.37 5.55 11.19
N GLY A 36 -3.67 5.41 11.45
CA GLY A 36 -4.45 4.24 11.07
C GLY A 36 -4.51 4.05 9.55
N ALA A 37 -4.70 5.15 8.80
CA ALA A 37 -4.76 5.10 7.34
C ALA A 37 -3.40 4.70 6.74
N ILE A 38 -2.30 5.25 7.26
CA ILE A 38 -0.93 4.84 6.88
C ILE A 38 -0.70 3.38 7.25
N GLY A 39 -1.13 2.94 8.43
CA GLY A 39 -1.01 1.54 8.87
C GLY A 39 -1.76 0.57 7.96
N ALA A 40 -2.97 0.94 7.52
CA ALA A 40 -3.75 0.18 6.55
C ALA A 40 -3.05 0.12 5.18
N LEU A 41 -2.52 1.24 4.69
CA LEU A 41 -1.75 1.28 3.44
C LEU A 41 -0.50 0.40 3.52
N LEU A 42 0.23 0.43 4.64
CA LEU A 42 1.39 -0.43 4.90
C LEU A 42 1.02 -1.92 4.89
N HIS A 43 -0.19 -2.27 5.35
CA HIS A 43 -0.67 -3.64 5.32
C HIS A 43 -0.90 -4.11 3.87
N GLU A 44 -1.58 -3.30 3.06
CA GLU A 44 -1.80 -3.61 1.64
C GLU A 44 -0.48 -3.67 0.86
N TRP A 45 0.47 -2.76 1.14
CA TRP A 45 1.83 -2.81 0.58
C TRP A 45 2.52 -4.14 0.86
N LYS A 46 2.47 -4.62 2.11
CA LYS A 46 3.09 -5.90 2.47
C LYS A 46 2.43 -7.07 1.73
N ARG A 47 1.10 -7.08 1.63
CA ARG A 47 0.36 -8.12 0.91
C ARG A 47 0.73 -8.16 -0.57
N TYR A 48 0.84 -7.00 -1.22
CA TYR A 48 1.25 -6.91 -2.63
C TYR A 48 2.61 -7.57 -2.87
N TRP A 49 3.62 -7.23 -2.06
CA TRP A 49 4.95 -7.82 -2.20
C TRP A 49 4.98 -9.31 -1.88
N THR A 50 4.22 -9.78 -0.89
CA THR A 50 4.10 -11.22 -0.63
C THR A 50 3.56 -11.98 -1.84
N VAL A 51 2.60 -11.42 -2.57
CA VAL A 51 2.05 -12.04 -3.80
C VAL A 51 3.08 -12.03 -4.94
N ILE A 52 3.79 -10.92 -5.13
CA ILE A 52 4.83 -10.82 -6.17
C ILE A 52 5.98 -11.78 -5.90
N ASP A 53 6.46 -11.85 -4.67
CA ASP A 53 7.59 -12.70 -4.30
C ASP A 53 7.24 -14.18 -4.53
N ALA A 54 6.06 -14.61 -4.08
CA ALA A 54 5.55 -15.95 -4.35
C ALA A 54 5.38 -16.24 -5.86
N SER A 55 5.04 -15.23 -6.66
CA SER A 55 4.91 -15.37 -8.11
C SER A 55 6.26 -15.47 -8.81
N ALA A 56 7.28 -14.77 -8.30
CA ALA A 56 8.64 -14.84 -8.82
C ALA A 56 9.30 -16.20 -8.55
N GLU A 57 9.08 -16.78 -7.36
CA GLU A 57 9.58 -18.12 -7.01
C GLU A 57 8.98 -19.23 -7.89
N CYS A 58 7.71 -19.10 -8.31
CA CYS A 58 7.07 -20.05 -9.23
C CYS A 58 7.62 -20.02 -10.66
N ALA A 59 8.24 -18.92 -11.11
CA ALA A 59 8.69 -18.75 -12.49
C ALA A 59 10.06 -19.39 -12.80
N VAL A 60 10.79 -19.86 -11.79
CA VAL A 60 12.17 -20.39 -11.93
C VAL A 60 12.22 -21.92 -12.11
N VAL A 61 11.06 -22.59 -12.13
CA VAL A 61 10.97 -24.05 -12.31
C VAL A 61 10.38 -24.39 -13.67
N VAL A 62 11.12 -24.14 -14.76
CA VAL A 62 10.86 -24.73 -16.09
C VAL A 62 12.16 -25.02 -16.81
#